data_AF-A0A5B0WC87-F1
#
_entry.id   AF-A0A5B0WC87-F1
#
_cell.length_a   1.000
_cell.length_b   1.000
_cell.length_c   1.000
_cell.angle_alpha   90.00
_cell.angle_beta   90.00
_cell.angle_gamma   90.00
#
_symmetry.space_group_name_H-M   'P 1'
#
loop_
_entity.id
_entity.type
_entity.pdbx_description
1 polymer ?
#
loop_
_entity_poly.entity_id
_entity_poly.type
_entity_poly.pdbx_seq_one_letter_code
_entity_poly.pdbx_strand_id
1 'polypeptide(L)'
;MQNTKLRSRILAATLTALVALGATSSAHAYSIYRSVTADAATGIVVWTAVNFGVSGNPPTLSFYYYPNDAAALLAMPGAQCFVKVDLGNLVNPPPGTQIPIGNGIQFNANAADNPRPFPWNVVFDNVQPGHWSIAKTEIQNPTSSNNAASRVAAVAFQALATTAGSGTTVVNGQLTNCAAQ
;
A
#
# COMPACT_ATOMS: atom_id res chain seq x y z
N MET A 1 33.76 -60.05 45.16
CA MET A 1 34.88 -59.17 44.78
C MET A 1 34.62 -58.60 43.40
N GLN A 2 34.83 -57.28 43.28
CA GLN A 2 34.72 -56.46 42.08
C GLN A 2 35.69 -56.91 40.96
N ASN A 3 35.31 -56.73 39.69
CA ASN A 3 35.90 -55.68 38.84
C ASN A 3 35.47 -55.79 37.36
N THR A 4 34.62 -54.85 36.95
CA THR A 4 34.86 -53.86 35.88
C THR A 4 35.52 -54.30 34.57
N LYS A 5 34.77 -54.27 33.45
CA LYS A 5 35.27 -53.74 32.17
C LYS A 5 34.17 -52.96 31.43
N LEU A 6 34.27 -51.62 31.55
CA LEU A 6 33.77 -50.67 30.56
C LEU A 6 34.32 -51.02 29.17
N ARG A 7 33.48 -50.98 28.14
CA ARG A 7 33.87 -50.40 26.85
C ARG A 7 32.71 -49.61 26.25
N SER A 8 32.93 -48.31 26.26
CA SER A 8 32.17 -47.23 25.66
C SER A 8 31.98 -47.44 24.16
N ARG A 9 30.75 -47.24 23.66
CA ARG A 9 30.53 -46.80 22.28
C ARG A 9 29.58 -45.61 22.28
N ILE A 10 30.19 -44.49 21.94
CA ILE A 10 29.61 -43.21 21.56
C ILE A 10 28.81 -43.43 20.28
N LEU A 11 27.59 -42.88 20.16
CA LEU A 11 27.20 -42.13 18.97
C LEU A 11 26.00 -41.22 19.28
N ALA A 12 26.14 -39.99 18.83
CA ALA A 12 25.36 -38.81 19.15
C ALA A 12 23.88 -38.91 18.74
N ALA A 13 22.98 -38.52 19.65
CA ALA A 13 21.61 -38.19 19.31
C ALA A 13 21.56 -36.71 18.93
N THR A 14 21.03 -36.48 17.74
CA THR A 14 21.00 -35.26 16.96
C THR A 14 20.23 -34.12 17.61
N LEU A 15 20.78 -32.92 17.40
CA LEU A 15 20.30 -31.61 17.77
C LEU A 15 18.93 -31.32 17.12
N THR A 16 17.84 -31.31 17.88
CA THR A 16 16.60 -30.63 17.45
C THR A 16 16.75 -29.15 17.72
N ALA A 17 17.30 -28.43 16.75
CA ALA A 17 17.21 -26.98 16.69
C ALA A 17 15.74 -26.59 16.49
N LEU A 18 15.07 -26.16 17.56
CA LEU A 18 13.88 -25.31 17.42
C LEU A 18 14.36 -24.01 16.79
N VAL A 19 14.24 -23.91 15.46
CA VAL A 19 14.19 -22.63 14.79
C VAL A 19 12.82 -22.05 15.15
N ALA A 20 12.73 -21.33 16.25
CA ALA A 20 11.70 -20.33 16.41
C ALA A 20 11.98 -19.30 15.31
N LEU A 21 11.32 -19.46 14.16
CA LEU A 21 11.25 -18.40 13.17
C LEU A 21 10.71 -17.18 13.90
N GLY A 22 11.54 -16.15 13.99
CA GLY A 22 11.20 -14.90 14.59
C GLY A 22 9.89 -14.40 13.99
N ALA A 23 8.88 -14.26 14.83
CA ALA A 23 8.00 -13.12 14.71
C ALA A 23 8.90 -11.90 14.93
N THR A 24 9.55 -11.47 13.84
CA THR A 24 9.96 -10.07 13.75
C THR A 24 8.69 -9.31 14.08
N SER A 25 8.70 -8.56 15.18
CA SER A 25 7.71 -7.52 15.40
C SER A 25 7.65 -6.78 14.07
N SER A 26 6.53 -6.89 13.37
CA SER A 26 6.28 -6.05 12.22
C SER A 26 6.46 -4.64 12.76
N ALA A 27 7.58 -4.00 12.45
CA ALA A 27 7.64 -2.55 12.47
C ALA A 27 6.45 -2.17 11.60
N HIS A 28 5.37 -1.70 12.23
CA HIS A 28 4.12 -1.49 11.54
C HIS A 28 4.41 -0.55 10.39
N ALA A 29 4.32 -1.06 9.15
CA ALA A 29 4.57 -0.26 7.98
C ALA A 29 3.62 0.94 8.03
N TYR A 30 4.17 2.14 7.92
CA TYR A 30 3.38 3.36 7.91
C TYR A 30 2.54 3.36 6.63
N SER A 31 1.25 3.14 6.77
CA SER A 31 0.37 2.86 5.63
C SER A 31 -0.65 3.98 5.46
N ILE A 32 -0.88 4.40 4.23
CA ILE A 32 -1.92 5.35 3.87
C ILE A 32 -3.01 4.64 3.05
N TYR A 33 -4.25 5.06 3.25
CA TYR A 33 -5.43 4.38 2.76
C TYR A 33 -6.27 5.32 1.93
N ARG A 34 -6.91 4.75 0.91
CA ARG A 34 -7.96 5.40 0.14
C ARG A 34 -9.13 4.45 0.01
N SER A 35 -10.32 4.91 0.39
CA SER A 35 -11.55 4.16 0.16
C SER A 35 -11.86 4.12 -1.33
N VAL A 36 -12.27 2.94 -1.80
CA VAL A 36 -12.67 2.71 -3.19
C VAL A 36 -13.92 1.84 -3.25
N THR A 37 -14.67 1.99 -4.33
CA THR A 37 -15.74 1.07 -4.70
C THR A 37 -15.19 -0.11 -5.48
N ALA A 38 -15.86 -1.25 -5.35
CA ALA A 38 -15.54 -2.48 -6.02
C ALA A 38 -16.82 -3.09 -6.62
N ASP A 39 -16.65 -3.97 -7.58
CA ASP A 39 -17.75 -4.77 -8.09
C ASP A 39 -18.28 -5.68 -6.97
N ALA A 40 -19.58 -5.58 -6.67
CA ALA A 40 -20.16 -6.26 -5.51
C ALA A 40 -20.19 -7.79 -5.63
N ALA A 41 -20.11 -8.34 -6.85
CA ALA A 41 -20.14 -9.78 -7.07
C ALA A 41 -18.73 -10.39 -6.97
N THR A 42 -17.73 -9.70 -7.51
CA THR A 42 -16.35 -10.20 -7.63
C THR A 42 -15.40 -9.67 -6.57
N GLY A 43 -15.69 -8.53 -5.95
CA GLY A 43 -14.79 -7.84 -5.02
C GLY A 43 -13.65 -7.08 -5.72
N ILE A 44 -13.61 -7.07 -7.04
CA ILE A 44 -12.55 -6.39 -7.81
C ILE A 44 -12.77 -4.87 -7.73
N VAL A 45 -11.73 -4.13 -7.36
CA VAL A 45 -11.76 -2.66 -7.33
C VAL A 45 -12.14 -2.09 -8.71
N VAL A 46 -13.04 -1.12 -8.72
CA VAL A 46 -13.44 -0.41 -9.95
C VAL A 46 -12.39 0.66 -10.27
N TRP A 47 -11.41 0.33 -11.11
CA TRP A 47 -10.28 1.22 -11.46
C TRP A 47 -10.70 2.35 -12.40
N THR A 48 -11.41 3.35 -11.87
CA THR A 48 -11.93 4.48 -12.65
C THR A 48 -11.63 5.82 -11.98
N ALA A 49 -11.80 6.90 -12.74
CA ALA A 49 -11.62 8.27 -12.27
C ALA A 49 -12.45 8.61 -11.01
N VAL A 50 -13.62 7.98 -10.83
CA VAL A 50 -14.47 8.20 -9.64
C VAL A 50 -13.76 7.75 -8.37
N ASN A 51 -13.16 6.56 -8.39
CA ASN A 51 -12.43 6.03 -7.24
C ASN A 51 -11.10 6.75 -7.00
N PHE A 52 -10.48 7.35 -8.02
CA PHE A 52 -9.19 8.05 -7.92
C PHE A 52 -9.32 9.55 -8.24
N GLY A 53 -10.41 10.17 -7.75
CA GLY A 53 -10.70 11.58 -7.95
C GLY A 53 -9.58 12.51 -7.47
N VAL A 54 -8.94 13.20 -8.42
CA VAL A 54 -8.06 14.34 -8.20
C VAL A 54 -8.93 15.59 -8.12
N SER A 55 -8.89 16.33 -7.02
CA SER A 55 -9.77 17.49 -6.81
C SER A 55 -9.20 18.49 -5.80
N GLY A 56 -9.91 19.58 -5.54
CA GLY A 56 -9.44 20.65 -4.64
C GLY A 56 -8.70 21.79 -5.34
N ASN A 57 -8.18 22.72 -4.55
CA ASN A 57 -7.40 23.87 -5.00
C ASN A 57 -6.26 24.17 -4.00
N PRO A 58 -5.00 23.77 -4.28
CA PRO A 58 -4.54 23.10 -5.49
C PRO A 58 -5.09 21.66 -5.63
N PRO A 59 -5.23 21.11 -6.86
CA PRO A 59 -5.81 19.80 -7.07
C PRO A 59 -4.86 18.65 -6.69
N THR A 60 -5.34 17.73 -5.86
CA THR A 60 -4.57 16.58 -5.37
C THR A 60 -5.40 15.28 -5.32
N LEU A 61 -4.71 14.14 -5.28
CA LEU A 61 -5.28 12.83 -4.93
C LEU A 61 -5.01 12.56 -3.44
N SER A 62 -6.07 12.38 -2.66
CA SER A 62 -6.00 12.22 -1.20
C SER A 62 -5.89 10.78 -0.73
N PHE A 63 -5.13 10.60 0.36
CA PHE A 63 -5.00 9.40 1.17
C PHE A 63 -4.97 9.78 2.65
N TYR A 64 -5.23 8.82 3.53
CA TYR A 64 -5.24 9.03 4.97
C TYR A 64 -4.45 7.94 5.69
N TYR A 65 -3.58 8.35 6.60
CA TYR A 65 -2.86 7.43 7.48
C TYR A 65 -3.79 6.83 8.53
N TYR A 66 -3.67 5.52 8.72
CA TYR A 66 -4.22 4.79 9.86
C TYR A 66 -3.19 3.77 10.36
N PRO A 67 -3.15 3.50 11.68
CA PRO A 67 -2.15 2.60 12.26
C PRO A 67 -2.26 1.14 11.78
N ASN A 68 -3.43 0.73 11.29
CA ASN A 68 -3.68 -0.60 10.71
C ASN A 68 -5.00 -0.61 9.93
N ASP A 69 -5.24 -1.69 9.20
CA ASP A 69 -6.43 -1.89 8.36
C ASP A 69 -7.75 -1.81 9.16
N ALA A 70 -7.76 -2.30 10.41
CA ALA A 70 -8.95 -2.23 11.27
C ALA A 70 -9.30 -0.79 11.68
N ALA A 71 -8.28 0.04 11.97
CA ALA A 71 -8.47 1.46 12.24
C ALA A 71 -8.97 2.22 11.00
N ALA A 72 -8.49 1.87 9.81
CA ALA A 72 -8.98 2.43 8.56
C ALA A 72 -10.46 2.07 8.32
N LEU A 73 -10.85 0.81 8.57
CA LEU A 73 -12.24 0.35 8.48
C LEU A 73 -13.17 1.11 9.45
N LEU A 74 -12.74 1.30 10.69
CA LEU A 74 -13.52 2.05 11.69
C LEU A 74 -13.69 3.53 11.32
N ALA A 75 -12.66 4.15 10.74
CA ALA A 75 -12.69 5.55 10.36
C ALA A 75 -13.45 5.81 9.04
N MET A 76 -13.50 4.82 8.14
CA MET A 76 -14.19 4.88 6.85
C MET A 76 -15.20 3.73 6.71
N PRO A 77 -16.26 3.68 7.53
CA PRO A 77 -17.16 2.53 7.60
C PRO A 77 -17.93 2.25 6.30
N GLY A 78 -18.06 3.24 5.41
CA GLY A 78 -18.71 3.08 4.10
C GLY A 78 -17.81 2.55 2.98
N ALA A 79 -16.53 2.32 3.23
CA ALA A 79 -15.61 1.84 2.19
C ALA A 79 -15.90 0.39 1.82
N GLN A 80 -16.12 0.10 0.53
CA GLN A 80 -16.28 -1.27 0.06
C GLN A 80 -14.96 -2.03 0.11
N CYS A 81 -13.91 -1.40 -0.41
CA CYS A 81 -12.52 -1.85 -0.32
C CYS A 81 -11.61 -0.64 -0.04
N PHE A 82 -10.35 -0.92 0.27
CA PHE A 82 -9.32 0.11 0.37
C PHE A 82 -8.16 -0.20 -0.58
N VAL A 83 -7.60 0.85 -1.17
CA VAL A 83 -6.23 0.83 -1.66
C VAL A 83 -5.32 1.28 -0.52
N LYS A 84 -4.38 0.42 -0.16
CA LYS A 84 -3.38 0.63 0.87
C LYS A 84 -2.01 0.83 0.23
N VAL A 85 -1.30 1.87 0.64
CA VAL A 85 0.07 2.15 0.19
C VAL A 85 0.98 2.15 1.42
N ASP A 86 1.93 1.22 1.43
CA ASP A 86 2.96 1.09 2.46
C ASP A 86 4.09 2.07 2.17
N LEU A 87 4.30 3.04 3.06
CA LEU A 87 5.35 4.06 2.97
C LEU A 87 6.64 3.65 3.71
N GLY A 88 6.74 2.37 4.10
CA GLY A 88 7.86 1.82 4.86
C GLY A 88 7.84 2.17 6.35
N ASN A 89 9.01 2.24 6.97
CA ASN A 89 9.16 2.42 8.41
C ASN A 89 9.25 3.90 8.80
N LEU A 90 8.15 4.64 8.66
CA LEU A 90 8.08 6.03 9.11
C LEU A 90 7.63 6.13 10.57
N VAL A 91 8.25 7.04 11.31
CA VAL A 91 7.88 7.37 12.70
C VAL A 91 7.66 8.87 12.79
N ASN A 92 6.43 9.30 13.09
CA ASN A 92 6.04 10.70 13.26
C ASN A 92 6.59 11.63 12.16
N PRO A 93 6.29 11.37 10.87
CA PRO A 93 6.80 12.20 9.78
C PRO A 93 6.34 13.66 9.97
N PRO A 94 7.22 14.66 9.84
CA PRO A 94 6.81 16.06 9.91
C PRO A 94 6.01 16.46 8.65
N PRO A 95 5.08 17.42 8.74
CA PRO A 95 4.41 17.98 7.56
C PRO A 95 5.43 18.46 6.51
N GLY A 96 5.16 18.18 5.24
CA GLY A 96 6.05 18.38 4.11
C GLY A 96 6.93 17.17 3.76
N THR A 97 6.91 16.10 4.56
CA THR A 97 7.59 14.83 4.22
C THR A 97 7.11 14.32 2.88
N GLN A 98 8.03 13.93 1.99
CA GLN A 98 7.73 13.38 0.67
C GLN A 98 8.27 11.96 0.57
N ILE A 99 7.45 11.04 0.06
CA ILE A 99 7.83 9.65 -0.17
C ILE A 99 7.57 9.33 -1.65
N PRO A 100 8.59 8.88 -2.41
CA PRO A 100 8.37 8.45 -3.79
C PRO A 100 7.68 7.08 -3.81
N ILE A 101 6.66 6.92 -4.64
CA ILE A 101 5.97 5.66 -4.89
C ILE A 101 6.12 5.21 -6.34
N GLY A 102 6.02 3.90 -6.59
CA GLY A 102 6.01 3.32 -7.94
C GLY A 102 7.36 3.29 -8.66
N ASN A 103 8.48 3.38 -7.94
CA ASN A 103 9.80 3.32 -8.55
C ASN A 103 9.98 2.05 -9.40
N GLY A 104 10.31 2.20 -10.69
CA GLY A 104 10.47 1.09 -11.63
C GLY A 104 9.17 0.45 -12.13
N ILE A 105 8.00 0.95 -11.72
CA ILE A 105 6.69 0.46 -12.18
C ILE A 105 6.28 1.23 -13.42
N GLN A 106 5.82 0.50 -14.44
CA GLN A 106 5.25 1.08 -15.66
C GLN A 106 3.75 0.92 -15.66
N PHE A 107 3.04 1.87 -16.25
CA PHE A 107 1.60 1.80 -16.47
C PHE A 107 1.25 2.41 -17.83
N ASN A 108 0.20 1.89 -18.46
CA ASN A 108 -0.23 2.29 -19.80
C ASN A 108 -1.51 3.12 -19.71
N ALA A 109 -1.38 4.42 -19.46
CA ALA A 109 -2.51 5.35 -19.48
C ALA A 109 -2.72 5.92 -20.89
N ASN A 110 -3.90 6.50 -21.14
CA ASN A 110 -4.19 7.21 -22.38
C ASN A 110 -3.24 8.41 -22.52
N ALA A 111 -2.47 8.46 -23.62
CA ALA A 111 -1.52 9.54 -23.88
C ALA A 111 -2.18 10.93 -23.93
N ALA A 112 -3.45 11.02 -24.36
CA ALA A 112 -4.21 12.27 -24.37
C ALA A 112 -4.47 12.83 -22.95
N ASP A 113 -4.33 11.99 -21.91
CA ASP A 113 -4.42 12.42 -20.52
C ASP A 113 -3.07 12.91 -19.95
N ASN A 114 -2.04 13.03 -20.79
CA ASN A 114 -0.70 13.53 -20.44
C ASN A 114 -0.10 12.84 -19.19
N PRO A 115 -0.04 11.50 -19.13
CA PRO A 115 0.45 10.81 -17.95
C PRO A 115 1.92 11.15 -17.68
N ARG A 116 2.23 11.52 -16.43
CA ARG A 116 3.61 11.60 -15.96
C ARG A 116 4.03 10.22 -15.45
N PRO A 117 5.17 9.65 -15.90
CA PRO A 117 5.63 8.36 -15.39
C PRO A 117 5.99 8.43 -13.90
N PHE A 118 5.97 7.26 -13.24
CA PHE A 118 6.52 7.10 -11.90
C PHE A 118 8.05 7.38 -11.87
N PRO A 119 8.64 7.69 -10.70
CA PRO A 119 8.00 7.78 -9.39
C PRO A 119 7.19 9.07 -9.19
N TRP A 120 6.16 8.98 -8.34
CA TRP A 120 5.37 10.13 -7.89
C TRP A 120 5.63 10.36 -6.41
N ASN A 121 5.75 11.61 -6.00
CA ASN A 121 5.85 11.94 -4.58
C ASN A 121 4.45 12.00 -3.94
N VAL A 122 4.26 11.22 -2.87
CA VAL A 122 3.17 11.43 -1.92
C VAL A 122 3.68 12.29 -0.75
N VAL A 123 2.92 13.33 -0.41
CA VAL A 123 3.33 14.36 0.54
C VAL A 123 2.45 14.33 1.77
N PHE A 124 3.05 14.34 2.96
CA PHE A 124 2.33 14.52 4.21
C PHE A 124 2.01 16.00 4.42
N ASP A 125 0.85 16.46 3.97
CA ASP A 125 0.45 17.86 4.14
C ASP A 125 -0.27 18.11 5.48
N ASN A 126 -0.86 17.06 6.08
CA ASN A 126 -1.60 17.10 7.33
C ASN A 126 -2.66 18.22 7.41
N VAL A 127 -3.23 18.65 6.28
CA VAL A 127 -4.32 19.65 6.24
C VAL A 127 -5.53 19.16 7.03
N GLN A 128 -5.75 17.84 7.00
CA GLN A 128 -6.53 17.11 7.99
C GLN A 128 -5.61 16.12 8.71
N PRO A 129 -5.91 15.72 9.95
CA PRO A 129 -5.09 14.75 10.68
C PRO A 129 -4.83 13.48 9.86
N GLY A 130 -3.55 13.19 9.63
CA GLY A 130 -3.13 12.01 8.87
C GLY A 130 -3.32 12.12 7.36
N HIS A 131 -3.63 13.30 6.81
CA HIS A 131 -3.82 13.47 5.37
C HIS A 131 -2.49 13.47 4.61
N TRP A 132 -2.46 12.68 3.54
CA TRP A 132 -1.39 12.59 2.55
C TRP A 132 -1.96 12.85 1.17
N SER A 133 -1.15 13.44 0.29
CA SER A 133 -1.64 13.78 -1.04
C SER A 133 -0.60 13.66 -2.14
N ILE A 134 -1.06 13.38 -3.35
CA ILE A 134 -0.26 13.43 -4.57
C ILE A 134 -0.77 14.59 -5.41
N ALA A 135 0.11 15.54 -5.72
CA ALA A 135 -0.25 16.70 -6.53
C ALA A 135 -0.59 16.29 -7.97
N LYS A 136 -1.52 16.99 -8.62
CA LYS A 136 -1.84 16.77 -10.04
C LYS A 136 -0.61 16.84 -10.97
N THR A 137 0.37 17.66 -10.63
CA THR A 137 1.64 17.80 -11.36
C THR A 137 2.55 16.59 -11.25
N GLU A 138 2.37 15.75 -10.22
CA GLU A 138 3.02 14.44 -10.13
C GLU A 138 2.33 13.42 -11.04
N ILE A 139 1.02 13.56 -11.25
CA ILE A 139 0.19 12.62 -12.03
C ILE A 139 0.23 12.92 -13.52
N GLN A 140 0.28 14.20 -13.91
CA GLN A 140 0.24 14.66 -15.29
C GLN A 140 1.36 15.64 -15.63
N ASN A 141 1.86 15.57 -16.87
CA ASN A 141 2.73 16.58 -17.45
C ASN A 141 2.61 16.62 -18.99
N PRO A 142 2.13 17.71 -19.62
CA PRO A 142 1.58 18.92 -18.99
C PRO A 142 0.23 18.67 -18.31
N THR A 143 -0.10 19.49 -17.30
CA THR A 143 -1.37 19.36 -16.58
C THR A 143 -2.57 19.74 -17.48
N SER A 144 -3.68 19.01 -17.36
CA SER A 144 -4.90 19.25 -18.14
C SER A 144 -6.13 19.36 -17.24
N SER A 145 -7.09 18.42 -17.32
CA SER A 145 -8.29 18.40 -16.47
C SER A 145 -8.10 17.50 -15.24
N ASN A 146 -8.86 17.77 -14.18
CA ASN A 146 -8.86 16.92 -12.98
C ASN A 146 -9.39 15.51 -13.30
N ASN A 147 -10.36 15.40 -14.21
CA ASN A 147 -10.88 14.12 -14.66
C ASN A 147 -9.81 13.30 -15.42
N ALA A 148 -9.00 13.94 -16.26
CA ALA A 148 -7.86 13.30 -16.93
C ALA A 148 -6.82 12.81 -15.91
N ALA A 149 -6.45 13.64 -14.93
CA ALA A 149 -5.56 13.22 -13.85
C ALA A 149 -6.13 12.02 -13.05
N SER A 150 -7.43 12.02 -12.80
CA SER A 150 -8.11 10.94 -12.08
C SER A 150 -8.09 9.61 -12.85
N ARG A 151 -8.22 9.64 -14.18
CA ARG A 151 -8.05 8.45 -15.03
C ARG A 151 -6.62 7.93 -15.00
N VAL A 152 -5.64 8.82 -15.13
CA VAL A 152 -4.22 8.45 -15.04
C VAL A 152 -3.92 7.82 -13.68
N ALA A 153 -4.39 8.43 -12.59
CA ALA A 153 -4.24 7.89 -11.25
C ALA A 153 -4.87 6.50 -11.11
N ALA A 154 -6.09 6.29 -11.62
CA ALA A 154 -6.74 4.99 -11.57
C ALA A 154 -5.92 3.88 -12.23
N VAL A 155 -5.40 4.13 -13.44
CA VAL A 155 -4.56 3.16 -14.17
C VAL A 155 -3.21 2.95 -13.46
N ALA A 156 -2.60 4.01 -12.97
CA ALA A 156 -1.33 3.95 -12.27
C ALA A 156 -1.44 3.14 -10.96
N PHE A 157 -2.48 3.38 -10.16
CA PHE A 157 -2.72 2.63 -8.93
C PHE A 157 -3.16 1.18 -9.18
N GLN A 158 -3.85 0.90 -10.29
CA GLN A 158 -4.10 -0.47 -10.71
C GLN A 158 -2.77 -1.20 -10.95
N ALA A 159 -1.87 -0.61 -11.73
CA ALA A 159 -0.56 -1.19 -12.02
C ALA A 159 0.29 -1.38 -10.75
N LEU A 160 0.25 -0.42 -9.81
CA LEU A 160 0.87 -0.58 -8.50
C LEU A 160 0.27 -1.78 -7.75
N ALA A 161 -1.05 -1.85 -7.62
CA ALA A 161 -1.72 -2.88 -6.84
C ALA A 161 -1.56 -4.30 -7.42
N THR A 162 -1.30 -4.43 -8.73
CA THR A 162 -1.08 -5.72 -9.39
C THR A 162 0.40 -6.11 -9.51
N THR A 163 1.33 -5.20 -9.19
CA THR A 163 2.77 -5.50 -9.27
C THR A 163 3.33 -5.87 -7.89
N ALA A 164 3.84 -7.08 -7.77
CA ALA A 164 4.47 -7.56 -6.53
C ALA A 164 5.64 -6.64 -6.11
N GLY A 165 5.69 -6.30 -4.83
CA GLY A 165 6.74 -5.45 -4.26
C GLY A 165 6.58 -3.95 -4.53
N SER A 166 5.47 -3.50 -5.14
CA SER A 166 5.19 -2.07 -5.35
C SER A 166 4.91 -1.29 -4.05
N GLY A 167 4.64 -2.00 -2.95
CA GLY A 167 4.16 -1.41 -1.70
C GLY A 167 2.69 -0.96 -1.76
N THR A 168 1.94 -1.31 -2.81
CA THR A 168 0.50 -1.01 -2.91
C THR A 168 -0.30 -2.29 -2.95
N THR A 169 -1.34 -2.38 -2.13
CA THR A 169 -2.23 -3.54 -2.04
C THR A 169 -3.70 -3.10 -1.99
N VAL A 170 -4.59 -4.04 -2.29
CA VAL A 170 -6.03 -3.89 -2.01
C VAL A 170 -6.35 -4.65 -0.74
N VAL A 171 -7.03 -4.02 0.20
CA VAL A 171 -7.47 -4.65 1.45
C VAL A 171 -8.98 -4.53 1.63
N ASN A 172 -9.54 -5.45 2.39
CA ASN A 172 -10.97 -5.56 2.62
C ASN A 172 -11.54 -4.33 3.34
N GLY A 173 -12.71 -3.90 2.89
CA GLY A 173 -13.56 -2.96 3.59
C GLY A 173 -14.81 -3.68 4.08
N GLN A 174 -15.98 -3.20 3.66
CA GLN A 174 -17.25 -3.92 3.82
C GLN A 174 -17.31 -5.21 3.00
N LEU A 175 -16.63 -5.27 1.85
CA LEU A 175 -16.48 -6.50 1.08
C LEU A 175 -15.29 -7.30 1.62
N THR A 176 -15.44 -8.62 1.70
CA THR A 176 -14.46 -9.55 2.31
C THR A 176 -13.56 -10.26 1.29
N ASN A 177 -13.78 -10.02 0.01
CA ASN A 177 -13.05 -10.60 -1.12
C ASN A 177 -12.41 -9.52 -2.00
N CYS A 178 -12.00 -8.40 -1.41
CA CYS A 178 -11.42 -7.29 -2.16
C CYS A 178 -10.12 -7.70 -2.86
N ALA A 179 -10.05 -7.44 -4.15
CA ALA A 179 -8.89 -7.78 -4.98
C ALA A 179 -8.58 -6.67 -5.99
N ALA A 180 -7.33 -6.66 -6.45
CA ALA A 180 -6.92 -5.76 -7.53
C ALA A 180 -7.42 -6.23 -8.91
N GLN A 181 -7.57 -7.55 -9.10
CA GLN A 181 -8.02 -8.24 -10.30
C GLN A 181 -8.69 -9.57 -9.95
#